data_AF-A0A5K3FD10-F1
#
_entry.id   AF-A0A5K3FD10-F1
#
_cell.length_a   1.000
_cell.length_b   1.000
_cell.length_c   1.000
_cell.angle_alpha   90.00
_cell.angle_beta   90.00
_cell.angle_gamma   90.00
#
_symmetry.space_group_name_H-M   'P 1'
#
loop_
_entity.id
_entity.type
_entity.pdbx_description
1 polymer ?
#
loop_
_entity_poly.entity_id
_entity_poly.type
_entity_poly.pdbx_seq_one_letter_code
_entity_poly.pdbx_strand_id
1 'polypeptide(L)'
;MPMNEVPTFTSLPPEQRQERFKGLTDIVLGMRVYNFSMGFGGEGIDNLPELLDQTISATLEALYKQLNENEHLAAIYTSLYLKLAAFDVSTETVPNVVSVEAEKMGITRSLLKAATINARQHAMYLRRLLADIKEVESEHASDKKKLLEILGETLTSLRSNVDPPKHSVQLSIDVANVWWQFRDNLVFISMLSNLLNSLQPFGVKRHARLAESQLRKLINESEIVWDCQRPNVIGRVEPTKETESQWIFPKPTSNLKISLNGFCAWSVVRYQGLPIPAKKCLGVLKFKENHFAFSTVDAATEYEKWSEKFTYEISEIARRNPELIELFDLHAMFDNGKAYFPDVKALATKKRVVSREIQTVVHPIPSHIDTAYTWNEWELRRRALHLVYIRKCVTHSVQTYLSNWRRDNVTQVYLPKLDGTQTKRDNYSQVPKPSTFLYGLRGGVAVDQAEGAKEAIAGSPYSHWCKVYRLVDATKVDLTLPIEDHFCGSLDGQEIPMR
;
A
#
# COMPACT_ATOMS: atom_id res chain seq x y z
N MET A 1 16.23 33.68 -2.77
CA MET A 1 15.98 34.32 -1.46
C MET A 1 17.07 35.35 -1.24
N PRO A 2 16.75 36.59 -0.82
CA PRO A 2 17.77 37.59 -0.46
C PRO A 2 18.65 37.07 0.68
N MET A 3 19.96 37.37 0.66
CA MET A 3 20.91 36.89 1.68
C MET A 3 20.50 37.29 3.11
N ASN A 4 19.78 38.40 3.26
CA ASN A 4 19.31 38.93 4.55
C ASN A 4 18.15 38.11 5.15
N GLU A 5 17.42 37.34 4.34
CA GLU A 5 16.28 36.54 4.80
C GLU A 5 16.66 35.10 5.16
N VAL A 6 17.87 34.68 4.78
CA VAL A 6 18.38 33.32 5.05
C VAL A 6 18.49 33.02 6.55
N PRO A 7 19.02 33.91 7.42
CA PRO A 7 19.07 33.66 8.86
C PRO A 7 17.68 33.49 9.48
N THR A 8 16.72 34.30 9.02
CA THR A 8 15.32 34.25 9.45
C THR A 8 14.62 32.98 8.96
N PHE A 9 14.97 32.47 7.77
CA PHE A 9 14.48 31.19 7.28
C PHE A 9 15.05 30.02 8.11
N THR A 10 16.34 30.05 8.46
CA THR A 10 16.98 28.99 9.25
C THR A 10 16.49 28.90 10.69
N SER A 11 15.94 29.98 11.25
CA SER A 11 15.38 30.01 12.60
C SER A 11 13.92 29.54 12.69
N LEU A 12 13.25 29.27 11.57
CA LEU A 12 11.87 28.78 11.54
C LEU A 12 11.77 27.29 11.92
N PRO A 13 10.64 26.85 12.49
CA PRO A 13 10.38 25.44 12.74
C PRO A 13 10.37 24.64 11.42
N PRO A 14 10.66 23.32 11.47
CA PRO A 14 10.86 22.51 10.27
C PRO A 14 9.66 22.51 9.31
N GLU A 15 8.44 22.43 9.84
CA GLU A 15 7.21 22.46 9.03
C GLU A 15 7.06 23.78 8.24
N GLN A 16 7.26 24.92 8.91
CA GLN A 16 7.18 26.24 8.27
C GLN A 16 8.33 26.48 7.28
N ARG A 17 9.51 25.89 7.53
CA ARG A 17 10.62 25.89 6.57
C ARG A 17 10.25 25.13 5.31
N GLN A 18 9.63 23.96 5.46
CA GLN A 18 9.19 23.14 4.32
C GLN A 18 8.13 23.84 3.48
N GLU A 19 7.13 24.46 4.11
CA GLU A 19 6.11 25.24 3.40
C GLU A 19 6.70 26.43 2.64
N ARG A 20 7.58 27.20 3.29
CA ARG A 20 8.26 28.33 2.62
C ARG A 20 9.18 27.87 1.50
N PHE A 21 9.87 26.75 1.68
CA PHE A 21 10.72 26.17 0.65
C PHE A 21 9.89 25.68 -0.55
N LYS A 22 8.75 25.04 -0.30
CA LYS A 22 7.80 24.64 -1.35
C LYS A 22 7.33 25.85 -2.14
N GLY A 23 6.87 26.91 -1.47
CA GLY A 23 6.45 28.14 -2.14
C GLY A 23 7.55 28.77 -3.01
N LEU A 24 8.80 28.78 -2.55
CA LEU A 24 9.93 29.25 -3.37
C LEU A 24 10.21 28.34 -4.57
N THR A 25 10.07 27.03 -4.38
CA THR A 25 10.21 26.04 -5.45
C THR A 25 9.13 26.25 -6.51
N ASP A 26 7.89 26.50 -6.09
CA ASP A 26 6.75 26.76 -6.97
C ASP A 26 6.97 28.05 -7.78
N ILE A 27 7.46 29.13 -7.15
CA ILE A 27 7.80 30.37 -7.87
C ILE A 27 8.87 30.11 -8.95
N VAL A 28 9.96 29.42 -8.59
CA VAL A 28 11.06 29.14 -9.53
C VAL A 28 10.59 28.21 -10.64
N LEU A 29 9.81 27.18 -10.32
CA LEU A 29 9.25 26.26 -11.30
C LEU A 29 8.36 26.99 -12.29
N GLY A 30 7.44 27.83 -11.80
CA GLY A 30 6.54 28.63 -12.63
C GLY A 30 7.29 29.54 -13.60
N MET A 31 8.31 30.26 -13.11
CA MET A 31 9.15 31.10 -13.95
C MET A 31 9.92 30.29 -15.00
N ARG A 32 10.45 29.12 -14.63
CA ARG A 32 11.16 28.25 -15.57
C ARG A 32 10.23 27.65 -16.63
N VAL A 33 9.01 27.25 -16.26
CA VAL A 33 8.00 26.73 -17.19
C VAL A 33 7.52 27.85 -18.14
N TYR A 34 7.33 29.06 -17.62
CA TYR A 34 7.03 30.23 -18.45
C TYR A 34 8.15 30.47 -19.48
N ASN A 35 9.40 30.53 -19.03
CA ASN A 35 10.58 30.71 -19.89
C ASN A 35 10.73 29.59 -20.93
N PHE A 36 10.45 28.34 -20.53
CA PHE A 36 10.38 27.19 -21.42
C PHE A 36 9.32 27.37 -22.52
N SER A 37 8.11 27.84 -22.17
CA SER A 37 7.03 28.05 -23.15
C SER A 37 7.32 29.15 -24.17
N MET A 38 8.17 30.13 -23.82
CA MET A 38 8.62 31.18 -24.73
C MET A 38 9.85 30.77 -25.57
N GLY A 39 10.42 29.58 -25.34
CA GLY A 39 11.66 29.13 -25.97
C GLY A 39 12.93 29.83 -25.44
N PHE A 40 12.81 30.62 -24.37
CA PHE A 40 13.92 31.32 -23.73
C PHE A 40 14.37 30.55 -22.48
N GLY A 41 15.02 29.41 -22.67
CA GLY A 41 15.54 28.58 -21.57
C GLY A 41 14.68 27.34 -21.28
N GLY A 42 14.75 26.85 -20.04
CA GLY A 42 14.07 25.60 -19.66
C GLY A 42 14.90 24.33 -19.87
N GLU A 43 16.24 24.46 -19.94
CA GLU A 43 17.14 23.31 -20.01
C GLU A 43 16.85 22.31 -18.87
N GLY A 44 16.63 21.05 -19.25
CA GLY A 44 16.30 19.96 -18.33
C GLY A 44 14.84 19.90 -17.86
N ILE A 45 13.92 20.68 -18.43
CA ILE A 45 12.47 20.52 -18.20
C ILE A 45 11.86 19.71 -19.35
N ASP A 46 11.26 18.57 -19.02
CA ASP A 46 10.52 17.76 -19.99
C ASP A 46 9.19 18.43 -20.35
N ASN A 47 8.74 18.26 -21.60
CA ASN A 47 7.42 18.70 -22.01
C ASN A 47 6.33 17.77 -21.44
N LEU A 48 6.00 17.95 -20.16
CA LEU A 48 5.03 17.10 -19.46
C LEU A 48 3.67 17.02 -20.16
N PRO A 49 3.10 18.12 -20.70
CA PRO A 49 1.84 18.04 -21.43
C PRO A 49 1.87 17.08 -22.63
N GLU A 50 2.89 17.18 -23.50
CA GLU A 50 3.00 16.28 -24.66
C GLU A 50 3.35 14.85 -24.26
N LEU A 51 4.18 14.68 -23.24
CA LEU A 51 4.52 13.37 -22.70
C LEU A 51 3.29 12.67 -22.10
N LEU A 52 2.41 13.42 -21.44
CA LEU A 52 1.14 12.92 -20.94
C LEU A 52 0.21 12.49 -22.07
N ASP A 53 0.04 13.31 -23.11
CA ASP A 53 -0.77 12.95 -24.29
C ASP A 53 -0.30 11.60 -24.89
N GLN A 54 1.01 11.41 -25.04
CA GLN A 54 1.59 10.15 -25.56
C GLN A 54 1.39 8.97 -24.61
N THR A 55 1.62 9.17 -23.31
CA THR A 55 1.50 8.09 -22.31
C THR A 55 0.04 7.67 -22.09
N ILE A 56 -0.90 8.61 -22.06
CA ILE A 56 -2.34 8.32 -22.00
C ILE A 56 -2.76 7.51 -23.23
N SER A 57 -2.39 7.95 -24.44
CA SER A 57 -2.71 7.23 -25.67
C SER A 57 -2.15 5.81 -25.67
N ALA A 58 -0.86 5.63 -25.34
CA ALA A 58 -0.22 4.32 -25.31
C ALA A 58 -0.83 3.38 -24.25
N THR A 59 -1.17 3.91 -23.07
CA THR A 59 -1.79 3.10 -22.00
C THR A 59 -3.24 2.72 -22.32
N LEU A 60 -4.02 3.61 -22.94
CA LEU A 60 -5.37 3.30 -23.40
C LEU A 60 -5.35 2.20 -24.47
N GLU A 61 -4.47 2.29 -25.47
CA GLU A 61 -4.31 1.25 -26.50
C GLU A 61 -3.97 -0.11 -25.89
N ALA A 62 -3.01 -0.14 -24.96
CA ALA A 62 -2.62 -1.37 -24.27
C ALA A 62 -3.79 -1.97 -23.47
N LEU A 63 -4.55 -1.15 -22.74
CA LEU A 63 -5.70 -1.61 -21.98
C LEU A 63 -6.85 -2.10 -22.85
N TYR A 64 -7.17 -1.42 -23.96
CA TYR A 64 -8.18 -1.90 -24.91
C TYR A 64 -7.80 -3.25 -25.51
N LYS A 65 -6.52 -3.43 -25.87
CA LYS A 65 -6.02 -4.71 -26.38
C LYS A 65 -6.17 -5.82 -25.33
N GLN A 66 -5.71 -5.58 -24.10
CA GLN A 66 -5.84 -6.55 -23.00
C GLN A 66 -7.30 -6.85 -22.65
N LEU A 67 -8.18 -5.84 -22.68
CA LEU A 67 -9.60 -6.04 -22.43
C LEU A 67 -10.23 -6.93 -23.50
N ASN A 68 -9.96 -6.66 -24.77
CA ASN A 68 -10.50 -7.45 -25.89
C ASN A 68 -10.02 -8.91 -25.84
N GLU A 69 -8.74 -9.13 -25.55
CA GLU A 69 -8.17 -10.48 -25.35
C GLU A 69 -8.88 -11.23 -24.20
N ASN A 70 -9.09 -10.58 -23.05
CA ASN A 70 -9.78 -11.20 -21.92
C ASN A 70 -11.27 -11.46 -22.19
N GLU A 71 -11.97 -10.55 -22.87
CA GLU A 71 -13.37 -10.74 -23.27
C GLU A 71 -13.52 -11.91 -24.25
N HIS A 72 -12.60 -12.01 -25.21
CA HIS A 72 -12.54 -13.10 -26.17
C HIS A 72 -12.36 -14.46 -25.47
N LEU A 73 -11.42 -14.54 -24.53
CA LEU A 73 -11.18 -15.74 -23.72
C LEU A 73 -12.39 -16.10 -22.85
N ALA A 74 -13.02 -15.09 -22.21
CA ALA A 74 -14.24 -15.30 -21.45
C ALA A 74 -15.39 -15.85 -22.32
N ALA A 75 -15.55 -15.37 -23.54
CA ALA A 75 -16.53 -15.87 -24.49
C ALA A 75 -16.26 -17.35 -24.85
N ILE A 76 -15.01 -17.71 -25.19
CA ILE A 76 -14.61 -19.09 -25.48
C ILE A 76 -14.88 -20.02 -24.29
N TYR A 77 -14.48 -19.62 -23.09
CA TYR A 77 -14.67 -20.47 -21.90
C TYR A 77 -16.16 -20.66 -21.57
N THR A 78 -16.99 -19.61 -21.74
CA THR A 78 -18.44 -19.73 -21.53
C THR A 78 -19.13 -20.60 -22.58
N SER A 79 -18.78 -20.47 -23.86
CA SER A 79 -19.35 -21.32 -24.91
C SER A 79 -18.94 -22.78 -24.73
N LEU A 80 -17.69 -23.06 -24.34
CA LEU A 80 -17.21 -24.42 -24.07
C LEU A 80 -17.95 -25.03 -22.88
N TYR A 81 -18.12 -24.26 -21.82
CA TYR A 81 -18.87 -24.70 -20.66
C TYR A 81 -20.30 -25.05 -21.03
N LEU A 82 -21.00 -24.19 -21.79
CA LEU A 82 -22.38 -24.42 -22.22
C LEU A 82 -22.49 -25.63 -23.13
N LYS A 83 -21.56 -25.80 -24.07
CA LYS A 83 -21.49 -26.98 -24.94
C LYS A 83 -21.35 -28.25 -24.10
N LEU A 84 -20.44 -28.27 -23.12
CA LEU A 84 -20.29 -29.42 -22.24
C LEU A 84 -21.53 -29.64 -21.34
N ALA A 85 -22.22 -28.58 -20.92
CA ALA A 85 -23.38 -28.67 -20.02
C ALA A 85 -24.67 -29.11 -20.74
N ALA A 86 -24.85 -28.77 -22.02
CA ALA A 86 -26.05 -29.11 -22.79
C ALA A 86 -26.25 -30.62 -22.98
N PHE A 87 -25.20 -31.42 -22.91
CA PHE A 87 -25.26 -32.87 -23.16
C PHE A 87 -25.62 -33.71 -21.92
N ASP A 88 -25.63 -33.15 -20.71
CA ASP A 88 -25.94 -33.90 -19.48
C ASP A 88 -27.45 -34.02 -19.20
N VAL A 89 -28.27 -33.23 -19.90
CA VAL A 89 -29.72 -33.27 -19.74
C VAL A 89 -30.28 -34.25 -20.75
N SER A 90 -30.52 -35.49 -20.31
CA SER A 90 -31.54 -36.41 -20.86
C SER A 90 -31.22 -37.43 -21.97
N THR A 91 -30.02 -38.01 -22.10
CA THR A 91 -29.92 -39.29 -22.84
C THR A 91 -28.84 -40.22 -22.32
N GLU A 92 -29.17 -41.50 -22.14
CA GLU A 92 -28.26 -42.64 -21.97
C GLU A 92 -27.47 -42.90 -23.27
N THR A 93 -26.86 -41.88 -23.86
CA THR A 93 -26.08 -42.01 -25.08
C THR A 93 -24.63 -41.63 -24.83
N VAL A 94 -23.77 -42.45 -25.44
CA VAL A 94 -22.30 -42.40 -25.53
C VAL A 94 -21.70 -41.05 -25.14
N PRO A 95 -20.73 -41.00 -24.20
CA PRO A 95 -20.06 -39.75 -23.85
C PRO A 95 -19.52 -39.11 -25.13
N ASN A 96 -19.96 -37.88 -25.36
CA ASN A 96 -19.69 -37.16 -26.60
C ASN A 96 -18.18 -37.11 -26.86
N VAL A 97 -17.73 -37.27 -28.10
CA VAL A 97 -16.28 -37.28 -28.45
C VAL A 97 -15.57 -36.06 -27.85
N VAL A 98 -16.26 -34.91 -27.82
CA VAL A 98 -15.79 -33.65 -27.25
C VAL A 98 -15.63 -33.68 -25.72
N SER A 99 -16.51 -34.36 -24.97
CA SER A 99 -16.35 -34.46 -23.50
C SER A 99 -15.23 -35.43 -23.14
N VAL A 100 -15.11 -36.54 -23.87
CA VAL A 100 -14.00 -37.50 -23.69
C VAL A 100 -12.66 -36.87 -24.08
N GLU A 101 -12.61 -36.09 -25.16
CA GLU A 101 -11.41 -35.35 -25.56
C GLU A 101 -11.05 -34.23 -24.59
N ALA A 102 -12.04 -33.50 -24.06
CA ALA A 102 -11.83 -32.49 -23.03
C ALA A 102 -11.25 -33.11 -21.74
N GLU A 103 -11.79 -34.24 -21.30
CA GLU A 103 -11.28 -34.98 -20.14
C GLU A 103 -9.85 -35.50 -20.36
N LYS A 104 -9.55 -36.03 -21.55
CA LYS A 104 -8.18 -36.43 -21.94
C LYS A 104 -7.20 -35.25 -21.92
N MET A 105 -7.67 -34.03 -22.21
CA MET A 105 -6.89 -32.80 -22.13
C MET A 105 -6.85 -32.19 -20.71
N GLY A 106 -7.52 -32.81 -19.72
CA GLY A 106 -7.60 -32.29 -18.35
C GLY A 106 -8.52 -31.08 -18.18
N ILE A 107 -9.39 -30.81 -19.17
CA ILE A 107 -10.32 -29.68 -19.18
C ILE A 107 -11.62 -30.12 -18.49
N THR A 108 -11.78 -29.74 -17.24
CA THR A 108 -13.00 -30.00 -16.46
C THR A 108 -13.94 -28.80 -16.46
N ARG A 109 -15.24 -29.05 -16.24
CA ARG A 109 -16.24 -27.96 -16.12
C ARG A 109 -15.94 -27.00 -14.98
N SER A 110 -15.40 -27.50 -13.86
CA SER A 110 -14.97 -26.67 -12.74
C SER A 110 -13.81 -25.76 -13.10
N LEU A 111 -12.84 -26.26 -13.88
CA LEU A 111 -11.72 -25.46 -14.39
C LEU A 111 -12.23 -24.37 -15.35
N LEU A 112 -13.12 -24.70 -16.29
CA LEU A 112 -13.70 -23.72 -17.20
C LEU A 112 -14.50 -22.66 -16.46
N LYS A 113 -15.28 -23.05 -15.45
CA LYS A 113 -15.98 -22.11 -14.58
C LYS A 113 -15.00 -21.16 -13.89
N ALA A 114 -13.97 -21.69 -13.23
CA ALA A 114 -12.96 -20.86 -12.57
C ALA A 114 -12.21 -19.94 -13.56
N ALA A 115 -11.94 -20.41 -14.77
CA ALA A 115 -11.32 -19.62 -15.84
C ALA A 115 -12.25 -18.49 -16.33
N THR A 116 -13.55 -18.78 -16.52
CA THR A 116 -14.54 -17.73 -16.87
C THR A 116 -14.61 -16.67 -15.78
N ILE A 117 -14.68 -17.05 -14.50
CA ILE A 117 -14.79 -16.10 -13.40
C ILE A 117 -13.55 -15.20 -13.36
N ASN A 118 -12.35 -15.78 -13.48
CA ASN A 118 -11.10 -15.02 -13.51
C ASN A 118 -11.05 -14.04 -14.70
N ALA A 119 -11.35 -14.51 -15.92
CA ALA A 119 -11.35 -13.65 -17.11
C ALA A 119 -12.36 -12.50 -16.98
N ARG A 120 -13.54 -12.76 -16.39
CA ARG A 120 -14.58 -11.75 -16.15
C ARG A 120 -14.18 -10.73 -15.07
N GLN A 121 -13.58 -11.19 -13.98
CA GLN A 121 -13.03 -10.31 -12.94
C GLN A 121 -11.94 -9.42 -13.53
N HIS A 122 -11.00 -10.00 -14.27
CA HIS A 122 -9.94 -9.24 -14.92
C HIS A 122 -10.51 -8.19 -15.88
N ALA A 123 -11.48 -8.55 -16.72
CA ALA A 123 -12.16 -7.60 -17.61
C ALA A 123 -12.87 -6.48 -16.83
N MET A 124 -13.49 -6.78 -15.68
CA MET A 124 -14.12 -5.76 -14.82
C MET A 124 -13.08 -4.79 -14.25
N TYR A 125 -11.94 -5.27 -13.77
CA TYR A 125 -10.84 -4.42 -13.30
C TYR A 125 -10.27 -3.55 -14.42
N LEU A 126 -10.04 -4.12 -15.60
CA LEU A 126 -9.55 -3.37 -16.77
C LEU A 126 -10.54 -2.27 -17.19
N ARG A 127 -11.86 -2.52 -17.13
CA ARG A 127 -12.87 -1.48 -17.40
C ARG A 127 -12.86 -0.35 -16.37
N ARG A 128 -12.57 -0.67 -15.10
CA ARG A 128 -12.42 0.36 -14.06
C ARG A 128 -11.18 1.21 -14.32
N LEU A 129 -10.04 0.60 -14.59
CA LEU A 129 -8.81 1.31 -14.96
C LEU A 129 -8.99 2.18 -16.22
N LEU A 130 -9.73 1.69 -17.21
CA LEU A 130 -10.07 2.48 -18.39
C LEU A 130 -10.95 3.69 -18.06
N ALA A 131 -11.85 3.59 -17.08
CA ALA A 131 -12.64 4.72 -16.64
C ALA A 131 -11.76 5.75 -15.92
N ASP A 132 -10.87 5.29 -15.04
CA ASP A 132 -9.93 6.15 -14.30
C ASP A 132 -8.99 6.89 -15.26
N ILE A 133 -8.45 6.24 -16.31
CA ILE A 133 -7.58 6.91 -17.29
C ILE A 133 -8.35 7.88 -18.18
N LYS A 134 -9.63 7.61 -18.50
CA LYS A 134 -10.49 8.56 -19.22
C LYS A 134 -10.79 9.80 -18.39
N GLU A 135 -10.93 9.64 -17.08
CA GLU A 135 -11.06 10.78 -16.16
C GLU A 135 -9.77 11.62 -16.21
N VAL A 136 -8.59 10.99 -16.09
CA VAL A 136 -7.28 11.65 -16.22
C VAL A 136 -7.11 12.33 -17.59
N GLU A 137 -7.56 11.73 -18.69
CA GLU A 137 -7.56 12.34 -20.03
C GLU A 137 -8.41 13.63 -20.06
N SER A 138 -9.58 13.60 -19.44
CA SER A 138 -10.47 14.76 -19.37
C SER A 138 -9.91 15.88 -18.48
N GLU A 139 -9.28 15.52 -17.36
CA GLU A 139 -8.59 16.44 -16.46
C GLU A 139 -7.37 17.05 -17.15
N HIS A 140 -6.56 16.23 -17.82
CA HIS A 140 -5.40 16.67 -18.59
C HIS A 140 -5.77 17.71 -19.66
N ALA A 141 -6.86 17.48 -20.39
CA ALA A 141 -7.36 18.43 -21.38
C ALA A 141 -7.84 19.75 -20.77
N SER A 142 -8.41 19.70 -19.55
CA SER A 142 -8.78 20.91 -18.79
C SER A 142 -7.54 21.67 -18.33
N ASP A 143 -6.56 20.97 -17.77
CA ASP A 143 -5.35 21.57 -17.22
C ASP A 143 -4.45 22.16 -18.31
N LYS A 144 -4.41 21.56 -19.49
CA LYS A 144 -3.73 22.13 -20.67
C LYS A 144 -4.33 23.47 -21.09
N LYS A 145 -5.67 23.60 -21.03
CA LYS A 145 -6.35 24.89 -21.30
C LYS A 145 -6.04 25.93 -20.24
N LYS A 146 -6.13 25.55 -18.96
CA LYS A 146 -5.77 26.43 -17.82
C LYS A 146 -4.33 26.91 -17.93
N LEU A 147 -3.39 26.03 -18.27
CA LEU A 147 -1.99 26.41 -18.45
C LEU A 147 -1.85 27.49 -19.55
N LEU A 148 -2.50 27.32 -20.70
CA LEU A 148 -2.46 28.29 -21.79
C LEU A 148 -3.08 29.64 -21.40
N GLU A 149 -4.18 29.62 -20.63
CA GLU A 149 -4.82 30.84 -20.11
C GLU A 149 -3.87 31.59 -19.17
N ILE A 150 -3.29 30.91 -18.17
CA ILE A 150 -2.34 31.51 -17.21
C ILE A 150 -1.06 32.00 -17.93
N LEU A 151 -0.56 31.25 -18.92
CA LEU A 151 0.58 31.69 -19.74
C LEU A 151 0.25 32.93 -20.59
N GLY A 152 -0.99 33.06 -21.06
CA GLY A 152 -1.50 34.26 -21.71
C GLY A 152 -1.58 35.45 -20.77
N GLU A 153 -2.09 35.25 -19.55
CA GLU A 153 -2.20 36.28 -18.51
C GLU A 153 -0.83 36.74 -17.99
N THR A 154 0.13 35.82 -17.84
CA THR A 154 1.53 36.16 -17.53
C THR A 154 2.18 36.99 -18.63
N LEU A 155 1.90 36.69 -19.90
CA LEU A 155 2.38 37.50 -21.02
C LEU A 155 1.78 38.91 -21.04
N THR A 156 0.47 39.05 -20.81
CA THR A 156 -0.19 40.37 -20.82
C THR A 156 0.25 41.22 -19.63
N SER A 157 0.39 40.63 -18.44
CA SER A 157 0.90 41.30 -17.24
C SER A 157 2.35 41.77 -17.38
N LEU A 158 3.22 40.95 -17.94
CA LEU A 158 4.62 41.34 -18.18
C LEU A 158 4.76 42.43 -19.25
N ARG A 159 3.85 42.48 -20.24
CA ARG A 159 3.83 43.53 -21.27
C ARG A 159 3.23 44.84 -20.79
N SER A 160 2.33 44.81 -19.80
CA SER A 160 1.68 46.02 -19.29
C SER A 160 2.61 46.90 -18.46
N ASN A 161 3.76 46.40 -17.98
CA ASN A 161 4.75 47.10 -17.14
C ASN A 161 4.17 47.78 -15.88
N VAL A 162 2.93 47.47 -15.50
CA VAL A 162 2.17 48.19 -14.44
C VAL A 162 1.90 47.30 -13.22
N ASP A 163 2.16 46.00 -13.29
CA ASP A 163 1.63 45.06 -12.31
C ASP A 163 2.44 44.98 -11.00
N PRO A 164 1.75 44.85 -9.85
CA PRO A 164 2.40 44.72 -8.56
C PRO A 164 3.23 43.42 -8.51
N PRO A 165 4.42 43.42 -7.86
CA PRO A 165 5.28 42.24 -7.75
C PRO A 165 4.60 41.00 -7.17
N LYS A 166 3.52 41.19 -6.41
CA LYS A 166 2.72 40.11 -5.83
C LYS A 166 1.88 39.35 -6.87
N HIS A 167 1.39 40.04 -7.90
CA HIS A 167 0.53 39.43 -8.92
C HIS A 167 1.34 38.51 -9.85
N SER A 168 2.50 38.97 -10.31
CA SER A 168 3.40 38.16 -11.16
C SER A 168 3.95 36.93 -10.42
N VAL A 169 4.23 37.05 -9.12
CA VAL A 169 4.61 35.93 -8.26
C VAL A 169 3.46 34.93 -8.12
N GLN A 170 2.22 35.40 -7.94
CA GLN A 170 1.05 34.54 -7.83
C GLN A 170 0.81 33.75 -9.13
N LEU A 171 0.85 34.42 -10.29
CA LEU A 171 0.70 33.75 -11.58
C LEU A 171 1.79 32.69 -11.81
N SER A 172 3.02 32.93 -11.35
CA SER A 172 4.09 31.93 -11.42
C SER A 172 3.76 30.70 -10.55
N ILE A 173 3.23 30.90 -9.35
CA ILE A 173 2.77 29.81 -8.48
C ILE A 173 1.63 29.04 -9.15
N ASP A 174 0.70 29.72 -9.81
CA ASP A 174 -0.42 29.09 -10.49
C ASP A 174 0.05 28.21 -11.68
N VAL A 175 1.04 28.68 -12.46
CA VAL A 175 1.71 27.85 -13.48
C VAL A 175 2.34 26.60 -12.86
N ALA A 176 3.05 26.74 -11.73
CA ALA A 176 3.69 25.63 -11.06
C ALA A 176 2.70 24.60 -10.52
N ASN A 177 1.55 25.04 -10.00
CA ASN A 177 0.49 24.16 -9.51
C ASN A 177 -0.07 23.28 -10.64
N VAL A 178 -0.37 23.88 -11.79
CA VAL A 178 -0.81 23.12 -12.98
C VAL A 178 0.30 22.17 -13.47
N TRP A 179 1.55 22.60 -13.40
CA TRP A 179 2.69 21.75 -13.74
C TRP A 179 2.86 20.54 -12.80
N TRP A 180 2.63 20.74 -11.51
CA TRP A 180 2.60 19.64 -10.54
C TRP A 180 1.46 18.66 -10.82
N GLN A 181 0.28 19.14 -11.21
CA GLN A 181 -0.83 18.27 -11.61
C GLN A 181 -0.45 17.37 -12.79
N PHE A 182 0.25 17.89 -13.80
CA PHE A 182 0.77 17.05 -14.89
C PHE A 182 1.74 15.98 -14.39
N ARG A 183 2.68 16.35 -13.51
CA ARG A 183 3.61 15.38 -12.94
C ARG A 183 2.88 14.30 -12.14
N ASP A 184 1.91 14.67 -11.32
CA ASP A 184 1.16 13.75 -10.47
C ASP A 184 0.34 12.77 -11.32
N ASN A 185 -0.32 13.27 -12.38
CA ASN A 185 -1.03 12.45 -13.36
C ASN A 185 -0.09 11.47 -14.08
N LEU A 186 1.12 11.89 -14.41
CA LEU A 186 2.12 11.02 -15.05
C LEU A 186 2.61 9.93 -14.09
N VAL A 187 2.87 10.29 -12.83
CA VAL A 187 3.24 9.32 -11.78
C VAL A 187 2.10 8.32 -11.57
N PHE A 188 0.85 8.78 -11.55
CA PHE A 188 -0.33 7.92 -11.45
C PHE A 188 -0.42 6.92 -12.60
N ILE A 189 -0.29 7.37 -13.86
CA ILE A 189 -0.30 6.50 -15.04
C ILE A 189 0.85 5.47 -14.99
N SER A 190 2.04 5.89 -14.52
CA SER A 190 3.18 4.99 -14.36
C SER A 190 2.91 3.91 -13.30
N MET A 191 2.25 4.28 -12.20
CA MET A 191 1.82 3.34 -11.17
C MET A 191 0.77 2.36 -11.71
N LEU A 192 -0.23 2.84 -12.47
CA LEU A 192 -1.21 1.98 -13.13
C LEU A 192 -0.57 1.01 -14.12
N SER A 193 0.42 1.47 -14.89
CA SER A 193 1.15 0.64 -15.85
C SER A 193 1.95 -0.46 -15.14
N ASN A 194 2.60 -0.12 -14.02
CA ASN A 194 3.28 -1.10 -13.17
C ASN A 194 2.32 -2.12 -12.56
N LEU A 195 1.16 -1.67 -12.09
CA LEU A 195 0.11 -2.56 -11.61
C LEU A 195 -0.37 -3.51 -12.72
N LEU A 196 -0.60 -3.01 -13.93
CA LEU A 196 -1.01 -3.83 -15.07
C LEU A 196 0.04 -4.91 -15.40
N ASN A 197 1.32 -4.56 -15.42
CA ASN A 197 2.42 -5.51 -15.61
C ASN A 197 2.47 -6.55 -14.48
N SER A 198 2.19 -6.15 -13.24
CA SER A 198 2.13 -7.07 -12.09
C SER A 198 0.91 -8.01 -12.14
N LEU A 199 -0.20 -7.58 -12.74
CA LEU A 199 -1.43 -8.37 -12.90
C LEU A 199 -1.38 -9.34 -14.08
N GLN A 200 -0.62 -9.00 -15.12
CA GLN A 200 -0.41 -9.84 -16.31
C GLN A 200 -0.13 -11.32 -15.98
N PRO A 201 0.78 -11.71 -15.06
CA PRO A 201 1.00 -13.11 -14.74
C PRO A 201 -0.22 -13.81 -14.13
N PHE A 202 -1.08 -13.12 -13.40
CA PHE A 202 -2.26 -13.73 -12.77
C PHE A 202 -3.40 -13.97 -13.76
N GLY A 203 -3.50 -13.10 -14.77
CA GLY A 203 -4.29 -13.36 -15.97
C GLY A 203 -3.64 -14.47 -16.80
N VAL A 204 -2.52 -14.17 -17.46
CA VAL A 204 -1.92 -14.99 -18.52
C VAL A 204 -1.51 -16.41 -18.07
N LYS A 205 -0.99 -16.62 -16.85
CA LYS A 205 -0.53 -17.98 -16.42
C LYS A 205 -1.65 -19.00 -16.26
N ARG A 206 -2.89 -18.57 -15.96
CA ARG A 206 -4.05 -19.48 -15.93
C ARG A 206 -4.53 -19.81 -17.34
N HIS A 207 -4.43 -18.85 -18.26
CA HIS A 207 -4.77 -19.02 -19.68
C HIS A 207 -3.74 -19.90 -20.40
N ALA A 208 -2.47 -19.90 -19.98
CA ALA A 208 -1.42 -20.79 -20.50
C ALA A 208 -1.71 -22.28 -20.26
N ARG A 209 -2.53 -22.64 -19.26
CA ARG A 209 -3.01 -24.02 -19.06
C ARG A 209 -4.11 -24.42 -20.04
N LEU A 210 -4.81 -23.45 -20.61
CA LEU A 210 -5.88 -23.60 -21.60
C LEU A 210 -5.42 -22.95 -22.90
N ALA A 211 -4.34 -23.48 -23.47
CA ALA A 211 -3.78 -22.94 -24.71
C ALA A 211 -4.85 -22.87 -25.80
N GLU A 212 -4.89 -21.77 -26.55
CA GLU A 212 -5.90 -21.53 -27.58
C GLU A 212 -5.94 -22.66 -28.64
N SER A 213 -4.79 -23.27 -28.92
CA SER A 213 -4.66 -24.43 -29.80
C SER A 213 -5.36 -25.70 -29.29
N GLN A 214 -5.55 -25.85 -27.98
CA GLN A 214 -6.30 -26.96 -27.39
C GLN A 214 -7.82 -26.67 -27.42
N LEU A 215 -8.22 -25.43 -27.17
CA LEU A 215 -9.62 -25.00 -27.18
C LEU A 215 -10.23 -25.03 -28.59
N ARG A 216 -9.46 -24.64 -29.61
CA ARG A 216 -9.86 -24.69 -31.04
C ARG A 216 -10.14 -26.11 -31.55
N LYS A 217 -9.69 -27.16 -30.85
CA LYS A 217 -10.05 -28.56 -31.18
C LYS A 217 -11.44 -28.94 -30.68
N LEU A 218 -11.95 -28.25 -29.66
CA LEU A 218 -13.19 -28.58 -28.97
C LEU A 218 -14.38 -27.73 -29.44
N ILE A 219 -14.12 -26.55 -30.01
CA ILE A 219 -15.13 -25.59 -30.47
C ILE A 219 -14.76 -24.99 -31.82
N ASN A 220 -15.75 -24.92 -32.71
CA ASN A 220 -15.69 -24.14 -33.94
C ASN A 220 -16.03 -22.67 -33.68
N GLU A 221 -15.42 -21.74 -34.41
CA GLU A 221 -15.64 -20.29 -34.23
C GLU A 221 -17.11 -19.86 -34.37
N SER A 222 -17.91 -20.61 -35.13
CA SER A 222 -19.35 -20.38 -35.31
C SER A 222 -20.22 -20.68 -34.07
N GLU A 223 -19.72 -21.50 -33.15
CA GLU A 223 -20.44 -21.87 -31.91
C GLU A 223 -20.13 -20.90 -30.75
N ILE A 224 -19.18 -19.98 -30.94
CA ILE A 224 -18.78 -19.02 -29.91
C ILE A 224 -19.71 -17.82 -29.97
N VAL A 225 -20.47 -17.63 -28.89
CA VAL A 225 -21.30 -16.44 -28.72
C VAL A 225 -20.46 -15.35 -28.06
N TRP A 226 -19.96 -14.42 -28.88
CA TRP A 226 -19.23 -13.23 -28.44
C TRP A 226 -20.15 -12.26 -27.70
N ASP A 227 -19.64 -11.64 -26.64
CA ASP A 227 -20.46 -10.74 -25.83
C ASP A 227 -20.92 -9.48 -26.57
N CYS A 228 -20.12 -9.01 -27.54
CA CYS A 228 -20.49 -7.93 -28.45
C CYS A 228 -21.69 -8.29 -29.36
N GLN A 229 -21.95 -9.57 -29.60
CA GLN A 229 -23.06 -10.06 -30.41
C GLN A 229 -24.30 -10.42 -29.58
N ARG A 230 -24.15 -10.63 -28.26
CA ARG A 230 -25.27 -10.91 -27.34
C ARG A 230 -26.38 -9.85 -27.31
N PRO A 231 -26.14 -8.52 -27.38
CA PRO A 231 -27.21 -7.53 -27.32
C PRO A 231 -28.12 -7.47 -28.56
N ASN A 232 -27.75 -8.10 -29.68
CA ASN A 232 -28.46 -7.99 -30.96
C ASN A 232 -29.62 -8.98 -31.14
N VAL A 233 -29.86 -9.89 -30.20
CA VAL A 233 -30.94 -10.88 -30.32
C VAL A 233 -32.26 -10.26 -29.88
N ILE A 234 -33.17 -10.14 -30.85
CA ILE A 234 -34.52 -9.59 -30.70
C ILE A 234 -35.41 -10.65 -30.03
N GLY A 235 -35.80 -10.38 -28.78
CA GLY A 235 -36.81 -11.14 -28.07
C GLY A 235 -37.20 -10.35 -26.83
N ARG A 236 -38.46 -9.99 -26.66
CA ARG A 236 -38.94 -9.41 -25.40
C ARG A 236 -39.66 -10.48 -24.64
N VAL A 237 -39.44 -10.54 -23.33
CA VAL A 237 -40.25 -11.41 -22.47
C VAL A 237 -41.66 -10.84 -22.46
N GLU A 238 -42.65 -11.67 -22.77
CA GLU A 238 -44.06 -11.33 -22.59
C GLU A 238 -44.40 -11.58 -21.12
N PRO A 239 -44.63 -10.53 -20.31
CA PRO A 239 -44.90 -10.70 -18.89
C PRO A 239 -46.29 -11.30 -18.68
N THR A 240 -46.43 -12.13 -17.64
CA THR A 240 -47.75 -12.61 -17.19
C THR A 240 -48.54 -11.42 -16.64
N LYS A 241 -49.88 -11.40 -16.80
CA LYS A 241 -50.74 -10.27 -16.36
C LYS A 241 -50.58 -9.89 -14.87
N GLU A 242 -50.13 -10.82 -14.03
CA GLU A 242 -49.92 -10.62 -12.60
C GLU A 242 -48.54 -10.00 -12.25
N THR A 243 -47.56 -10.13 -13.15
CA THR A 243 -46.16 -9.70 -12.95
C THR A 243 -45.76 -8.53 -13.83
N GLU A 244 -46.65 -8.04 -14.68
CA GLU A 244 -46.43 -6.92 -15.60
C GLU A 244 -45.92 -5.66 -14.89
N SER A 245 -46.34 -5.42 -13.64
CA SER A 245 -45.85 -4.31 -12.80
C SER A 245 -44.41 -4.47 -12.29
N GLN A 246 -43.84 -5.67 -12.36
CA GLN A 246 -42.47 -5.99 -11.93
C GLN A 246 -41.46 -5.94 -13.08
N TRP A 247 -41.93 -5.98 -14.33
CA TRP A 247 -41.07 -5.94 -15.51
C TRP A 247 -40.80 -4.49 -15.95
N ILE A 248 -39.51 -4.14 -16.05
CA ILE A 248 -39.05 -2.85 -16.56
C ILE A 248 -38.34 -3.10 -17.88
N PHE A 249 -38.77 -2.40 -18.93
CA PHE A 249 -38.12 -2.43 -20.24
C PHE A 249 -37.33 -1.13 -20.46
N PRO A 250 -36.06 -1.07 -20.02
CA PRO A 250 -35.25 0.12 -20.16
C PRO A 250 -35.00 0.47 -21.62
N LYS A 251 -35.12 1.76 -21.96
CA LYS A 251 -34.52 2.29 -23.19
C LYS A 251 -32.99 2.18 -23.09
N PRO A 252 -32.26 1.99 -24.20
CA PRO A 252 -30.80 1.76 -24.18
C PRO A 252 -29.99 2.85 -23.45
N THR A 253 -30.54 4.07 -23.33
CA THR A 253 -29.95 5.23 -22.65
C THR A 253 -30.27 5.35 -21.15
N SER A 254 -31.02 4.42 -20.55
CA SER A 254 -31.36 4.51 -19.13
C SER A 254 -30.27 3.92 -18.22
N ASN A 255 -29.82 4.71 -17.24
CA ASN A 255 -28.80 4.35 -16.25
C ASN A 255 -29.38 3.47 -15.12
N LEU A 256 -30.17 2.45 -15.45
CA LEU A 256 -30.70 1.54 -14.45
C LEU A 256 -29.56 0.65 -13.91
N LYS A 257 -29.26 0.73 -12.61
CA LYS A 257 -28.30 -0.17 -11.94
C LYS A 257 -28.90 -1.57 -11.90
N ILE A 258 -28.30 -2.49 -12.66
CA ILE A 258 -28.69 -3.90 -12.67
C ILE A 258 -27.92 -4.60 -11.55
N SER A 259 -28.64 -5.38 -10.75
CA SER A 259 -28.05 -6.24 -9.73
C SER A 259 -27.12 -7.29 -10.37
N LEU A 260 -26.18 -7.82 -9.59
CA LEU A 260 -25.15 -8.74 -10.07
C LEU A 260 -24.27 -8.15 -11.18
N ASN A 261 -23.99 -6.83 -11.15
CA ASN A 261 -23.17 -6.13 -12.15
C ASN A 261 -23.53 -6.40 -13.62
N GLY A 262 -24.82 -6.66 -13.90
CA GLY A 262 -25.30 -6.92 -15.27
C GLY A 262 -25.10 -8.36 -15.76
N PHE A 263 -24.84 -9.31 -14.87
CA PHE A 263 -24.85 -10.75 -15.18
C PHE A 263 -26.25 -11.38 -15.03
N CYS A 264 -26.46 -12.52 -15.69
CA CYS A 264 -27.74 -13.22 -15.72
C CYS A 264 -27.99 -14.01 -14.42
N ALA A 265 -29.00 -13.60 -13.65
CA ALA A 265 -29.33 -14.20 -12.35
C ALA A 265 -29.63 -15.71 -12.43
N TRP A 266 -30.40 -16.13 -13.45
CA TRP A 266 -30.75 -17.53 -13.67
C TRP A 266 -29.52 -18.40 -14.00
N SER A 267 -28.58 -17.88 -14.80
CA SER A 267 -27.38 -18.62 -15.20
C SER A 267 -26.44 -18.90 -14.04
N VAL A 268 -26.37 -17.96 -13.09
CA VAL A 268 -25.58 -18.12 -11.85
C VAL A 268 -26.10 -19.30 -11.06
N VAL A 269 -27.43 -19.45 -10.96
CA VAL A 269 -28.03 -20.53 -10.18
C VAL A 269 -27.92 -21.89 -10.87
N ARG A 270 -28.38 -21.99 -12.12
CA ARG A 270 -28.39 -23.27 -12.85
C ARG A 270 -27.01 -23.86 -13.06
N TYR A 271 -26.00 -23.03 -13.32
CA TYR A 271 -24.64 -23.46 -13.59
C TYR A 271 -23.70 -23.31 -12.39
N GLN A 272 -24.25 -23.21 -11.17
CA GLN A 272 -23.48 -23.14 -9.91
C GLN A 272 -22.35 -22.08 -9.92
N GLY A 273 -22.67 -20.88 -10.42
CA GLY A 273 -21.79 -19.71 -10.38
C GLY A 273 -21.19 -19.28 -11.72
N LEU A 274 -21.72 -19.71 -12.87
CA LEU A 274 -21.22 -19.27 -14.18
C LEU A 274 -21.68 -17.84 -14.51
N PRO A 275 -20.77 -16.88 -14.73
CA PRO A 275 -21.14 -15.49 -15.05
C PRO A 275 -21.39 -15.30 -16.55
N ILE A 276 -22.66 -15.40 -16.98
CA ILE A 276 -23.08 -15.05 -18.35
C ILE A 276 -23.61 -13.60 -18.37
N PRO A 277 -23.11 -12.71 -19.25
CA PRO A 277 -23.64 -11.36 -19.40
C PRO A 277 -25.15 -11.35 -19.73
N ALA A 278 -25.91 -10.52 -19.05
CA ALA A 278 -27.34 -10.37 -19.29
C ALA A 278 -27.62 -9.37 -20.41
N LYS A 279 -28.79 -9.54 -21.05
CA LYS A 279 -29.29 -8.67 -22.11
C LYS A 279 -30.35 -7.74 -21.53
N LYS A 280 -30.03 -6.44 -21.46
CA LYS A 280 -30.99 -5.42 -20.99
C LYS A 280 -32.24 -5.33 -21.89
N CYS A 281 -32.09 -5.64 -23.17
CA CYS A 281 -33.15 -5.59 -24.19
C CYS A 281 -34.29 -6.59 -23.93
N LEU A 282 -34.03 -7.69 -23.22
CA LEU A 282 -35.05 -8.72 -22.94
C LEU A 282 -36.10 -8.24 -21.92
N GLY A 283 -35.74 -7.29 -21.06
CA GLY A 283 -36.50 -6.89 -19.89
C GLY A 283 -35.72 -7.12 -18.59
N VAL A 284 -35.94 -6.25 -17.61
CA VAL A 284 -35.35 -6.31 -16.28
C VAL A 284 -36.46 -6.58 -15.27
N LEU A 285 -36.33 -7.65 -14.49
CA LEU A 285 -37.31 -8.00 -13.46
C LEU A 285 -36.94 -7.31 -12.15
N LYS A 286 -37.84 -6.49 -11.62
CA LYS A 286 -37.74 -5.89 -10.29
C LYS A 286 -38.29 -6.87 -9.26
N PHE A 287 -37.43 -7.38 -8.40
CA PHE A 287 -37.82 -8.21 -7.27
C PHE A 287 -37.26 -7.62 -5.97
N LYS A 288 -38.16 -7.26 -5.05
CA LYS A 288 -37.85 -6.49 -3.84
C LYS A 288 -37.18 -5.15 -4.22
N GLU A 289 -35.95 -4.91 -3.76
CA GLU A 289 -35.16 -3.71 -4.07
C GLU A 289 -34.18 -3.92 -5.23
N ASN A 290 -34.08 -5.15 -5.76
CA ASN A 290 -33.08 -5.52 -6.76
C ASN A 290 -33.68 -5.64 -8.17
N HIS A 291 -32.85 -5.29 -9.16
CA HIS A 291 -33.19 -5.34 -10.58
C HIS A 291 -32.40 -6.44 -11.27
N PHE A 292 -33.03 -7.56 -11.62
CA PHE A 292 -32.39 -8.73 -12.23
C PHE A 292 -32.54 -8.71 -13.75
N ALA A 293 -31.47 -9.06 -14.47
CA ALA A 293 -31.48 -9.20 -15.92
C ALA A 293 -31.14 -10.65 -16.33
N PHE A 294 -31.51 -11.02 -17.56
CA PHE A 294 -31.41 -12.41 -18.03
C PHE A 294 -30.70 -12.53 -19.39
N SER A 295 -30.26 -13.73 -19.75
CA SER A 295 -29.57 -14.01 -21.03
C SER A 295 -30.53 -14.53 -22.11
N THR A 296 -31.58 -15.24 -21.73
CA THR A 296 -32.58 -15.85 -22.64
C THR A 296 -33.99 -15.61 -22.10
N VAL A 297 -34.99 -15.71 -22.97
CA VAL A 297 -36.41 -15.59 -22.58
C VAL A 297 -36.82 -16.73 -21.66
N ASP A 298 -36.35 -17.95 -21.92
CA ASP A 298 -36.62 -19.12 -21.06
C ASP A 298 -36.07 -18.95 -19.64
N ALA A 299 -34.86 -18.36 -19.52
CA ALA A 299 -34.26 -18.07 -18.22
C ALA A 299 -35.08 -17.05 -17.42
N ALA A 300 -35.67 -16.07 -18.11
CA ALA A 300 -36.56 -15.08 -17.51
C ALA A 300 -37.88 -15.70 -17.03
N THR A 301 -38.52 -16.53 -17.86
CA THR A 301 -39.80 -17.16 -17.50
C THR A 301 -39.66 -18.19 -16.37
N GLU A 302 -38.55 -18.94 -16.33
CA GLU A 302 -38.26 -19.84 -15.21
C GLU A 302 -38.00 -19.07 -13.90
N TYR A 303 -37.24 -17.97 -13.98
CA TYR A 303 -36.94 -17.14 -12.81
C TYR A 303 -38.20 -16.48 -12.26
N GLU A 304 -39.11 -16.04 -13.14
CA GLU A 304 -40.40 -15.46 -12.74
C GLU A 304 -41.22 -16.45 -11.90
N LYS A 305 -41.30 -17.72 -12.33
CA LYS A 305 -42.04 -18.76 -11.62
C LYS A 305 -41.49 -19.06 -10.22
N TRP A 306 -40.18 -18.92 -9.99
CA TRP A 306 -39.51 -19.33 -8.76
C TRP A 306 -38.56 -18.25 -8.17
N SER A 307 -38.95 -16.98 -8.27
CA SER A 307 -38.10 -15.81 -7.97
C SER A 307 -37.48 -15.81 -6.57
N GLU A 308 -38.25 -16.19 -5.54
CA GLU A 308 -37.75 -16.26 -4.16
C GLU A 308 -36.69 -17.35 -3.97
N LYS A 309 -36.91 -18.53 -4.55
CA LYS A 309 -35.98 -19.66 -4.48
C LYS A 309 -34.66 -19.32 -5.17
N PHE A 310 -34.71 -18.73 -6.37
CA PHE A 310 -33.51 -18.31 -7.08
C PHE A 310 -32.74 -17.22 -6.31
N THR A 311 -33.43 -16.26 -5.70
CA THR A 311 -32.78 -15.22 -4.88
C THR A 311 -32.04 -15.83 -3.70
N TYR A 312 -32.63 -16.83 -3.03
CA TYR A 312 -31.98 -17.56 -1.95
C TYR A 312 -30.76 -18.35 -2.45
N GLU A 313 -30.89 -19.08 -3.55
CA GLU A 313 -29.80 -19.90 -4.12
C GLU A 313 -28.62 -19.06 -4.61
N ILE A 314 -28.84 -17.85 -5.12
CA ILE A 314 -27.74 -16.91 -5.45
C ILE A 314 -26.87 -16.64 -4.21
N SER A 315 -27.50 -16.47 -3.04
CA SER A 315 -26.77 -16.23 -1.80
C SER A 315 -25.96 -17.45 -1.34
N GLU A 316 -26.49 -18.66 -1.53
CA GLU A 316 -25.80 -19.92 -1.21
C GLU A 316 -24.61 -20.16 -2.15
N ILE A 317 -24.76 -19.85 -3.44
CA ILE A 317 -23.70 -20.01 -4.44
C ILE A 317 -22.57 -19.01 -4.18
N ALA A 318 -22.89 -17.76 -3.86
CA ALA A 318 -21.90 -16.77 -3.46
C ALA A 318 -21.17 -17.16 -2.16
N ARG A 319 -21.83 -17.87 -1.23
CA ARG A 319 -21.19 -18.44 -0.03
C ARG A 319 -20.19 -19.55 -0.35
N ARG A 320 -20.49 -20.41 -1.33
CA ARG A 320 -19.60 -21.49 -1.75
C ARG A 320 -18.39 -20.99 -2.55
N ASN A 321 -18.59 -19.91 -3.30
CA ASN A 321 -17.62 -19.34 -4.24
C ASN A 321 -17.40 -17.86 -3.90
N PRO A 322 -16.51 -17.53 -2.94
CA PRO A 322 -16.29 -16.15 -2.49
C PRO A 322 -15.82 -15.21 -3.61
N GLU A 323 -15.20 -15.75 -4.66
CA GLU A 323 -14.80 -15.01 -5.85
C GLU A 323 -15.99 -14.31 -6.57
N LEU A 324 -17.21 -14.81 -6.39
CA LEU A 324 -18.41 -14.21 -7.00
C LEU A 324 -18.92 -12.98 -6.23
N ILE A 325 -18.51 -12.79 -4.98
CA ILE A 325 -19.00 -11.69 -4.14
C ILE A 325 -18.61 -10.33 -4.73
N GLU A 326 -17.33 -10.19 -5.09
CA GLU A 326 -16.79 -8.97 -5.69
C GLU A 326 -17.27 -8.80 -7.14
N LEU A 327 -17.32 -9.89 -7.91
CA LEU A 327 -17.78 -9.85 -9.31
C LEU A 327 -19.25 -9.39 -9.42
N PHE A 328 -20.10 -9.76 -8.47
CA PHE A 328 -21.53 -9.45 -8.49
C PHE A 328 -21.93 -8.25 -7.60
N ASP A 329 -20.97 -7.55 -6.98
CA ASP A 329 -21.24 -6.44 -6.05
C ASP A 329 -22.22 -6.86 -4.92
N LEU A 330 -21.98 -8.04 -4.33
CA LEU A 330 -22.84 -8.61 -3.28
C LEU A 330 -22.44 -8.17 -1.86
N HIS A 331 -21.48 -7.25 -1.72
CA HIS A 331 -20.97 -6.79 -0.42
C HIS A 331 -22.09 -6.36 0.52
N ALA A 332 -23.04 -5.55 0.04
CA ALA A 332 -24.17 -5.08 0.84
C ALA A 332 -25.06 -6.22 1.39
N MET A 333 -25.13 -7.37 0.70
CA MET A 333 -25.90 -8.52 1.18
C MET A 333 -25.19 -9.25 2.33
N PHE A 334 -23.85 -9.28 2.30
CA PHE A 334 -23.03 -9.94 3.31
C PHE A 334 -22.69 -9.03 4.50
N ASP A 335 -22.48 -7.74 4.27
CA ASP A 335 -22.19 -6.75 5.33
C ASP A 335 -23.32 -6.61 6.33
N ASN A 336 -24.56 -6.82 5.88
CA ASN A 336 -25.76 -6.72 6.71
C ASN A 336 -25.94 -7.88 7.70
N GLY A 337 -24.99 -8.83 7.82
CA GLY A 337 -24.99 -9.91 8.82
C GLY A 337 -26.09 -10.97 8.63
N LYS A 338 -27.17 -10.66 7.90
CA LYS A 338 -28.30 -11.56 7.58
C LYS A 338 -27.89 -12.77 6.74
N ALA A 339 -26.77 -12.69 6.03
CA ALA A 339 -26.25 -13.79 5.21
C ALA A 339 -25.36 -14.77 5.98
N TYR A 340 -24.90 -14.43 7.18
CA TYR A 340 -23.91 -15.24 7.90
C TYR A 340 -24.53 -16.34 8.77
N PHE A 341 -25.72 -16.13 9.35
CA PHE A 341 -26.37 -17.12 10.21
C PHE A 341 -27.91 -16.98 10.15
N PRO A 342 -28.65 -18.02 9.71
CA PRO A 342 -30.10 -18.08 9.89
C PRO A 342 -30.49 -18.11 11.38
N ASP A 343 -29.60 -18.60 12.24
CA ASP A 343 -29.75 -18.63 13.70
C ASP A 343 -29.12 -17.38 14.35
N VAL A 344 -30.01 -16.47 14.76
CA VAL A 344 -29.71 -15.14 15.32
C VAL A 344 -29.18 -15.22 16.76
N LYS A 345 -28.10 -15.96 17.02
CA LYS A 345 -27.40 -15.94 18.32
C LYS A 345 -25.91 -15.69 18.27
N ALA A 346 -25.28 -15.73 17.10
CA ALA A 346 -23.87 -15.44 16.94
C ALA A 346 -23.66 -14.29 15.95
N LEU A 347 -24.12 -13.10 16.31
CA LEU A 347 -23.56 -11.89 15.69
C LEU A 347 -22.10 -11.83 16.15
N ALA A 348 -21.20 -12.42 15.36
CA ALA A 348 -19.78 -12.34 15.59
C ALA A 348 -19.41 -10.86 15.47
N THR A 349 -19.37 -10.17 16.60
CA THR A 349 -18.77 -8.86 16.72
C THR A 349 -17.41 -8.95 16.05
N LYS A 350 -17.14 -8.05 15.09
CA LYS A 350 -15.85 -7.98 14.37
C LYS A 350 -14.74 -7.93 15.43
N LYS A 351 -14.17 -9.08 15.77
CA LYS A 351 -13.03 -9.16 16.68
C LYS A 351 -11.87 -8.62 15.87
N ARG A 352 -11.47 -7.38 16.18
CA ARG A 352 -10.26 -6.77 15.66
C ARG A 352 -9.10 -7.63 16.16
N VAL A 353 -8.64 -8.57 15.35
CA VAL A 353 -7.48 -9.40 15.66
C VAL A 353 -6.25 -8.52 15.49
N VAL A 354 -5.67 -8.09 16.61
CA VAL A 354 -4.40 -7.38 16.63
C VAL A 354 -3.33 -8.41 16.97
N SER A 355 -2.28 -8.49 16.15
CA SER A 355 -1.06 -9.20 16.53
C SER A 355 -0.49 -8.52 17.77
N ARG A 356 -0.59 -9.18 18.92
CA ARG A 356 0.00 -8.71 20.17
C ARG A 356 1.01 -9.75 20.58
N GLU A 357 2.28 -9.42 20.39
CA GLU A 357 3.38 -10.21 20.94
C GLU A 357 3.33 -10.08 22.46
N ILE A 358 3.06 -11.18 23.15
CA ILE A 358 3.13 -11.27 24.60
C ILE A 358 4.37 -12.08 24.89
N GLN A 359 5.45 -11.41 25.26
CA GLN A 359 6.63 -12.06 25.84
C GLN A 359 6.20 -12.61 27.21
N THR A 360 5.87 -13.90 27.26
CA THR A 360 5.64 -14.58 28.52
C THR A 360 6.93 -14.55 29.33
N VAL A 361 6.89 -13.89 30.49
CA VAL A 361 8.04 -13.89 31.42
C VAL A 361 8.27 -15.33 31.85
N VAL A 362 9.42 -15.89 31.47
CA VAL A 362 9.64 -17.34 31.53
C VAL A 362 9.63 -17.85 32.99
N HIS A 363 9.92 -17.02 34.00
CA HIS A 363 10.01 -17.47 35.41
C HIS A 363 9.41 -16.45 36.41
N PRO A 364 8.16 -16.62 36.88
CA PRO A 364 7.63 -15.91 38.05
C PRO A 364 8.12 -16.59 39.34
N ILE A 365 9.44 -16.66 39.53
CA ILE A 365 10.03 -17.04 40.82
C ILE A 365 10.54 -15.73 41.45
N PRO A 366 10.02 -15.30 42.61
CA PRO A 366 10.57 -14.12 43.27
C PRO A 366 12.04 -14.39 43.63
N SER A 367 12.94 -13.53 43.16
CA SER A 367 14.36 -13.62 43.50
C SER A 367 14.55 -13.36 44.99
N HIS A 368 14.83 -14.41 45.76
CA HIS A 368 15.28 -14.27 47.14
C HIS A 368 16.79 -14.04 47.15
N ILE A 369 17.20 -12.77 47.12
CA ILE A 369 18.60 -12.38 47.27
C ILE A 369 18.84 -12.14 48.76
N ASP A 370 19.56 -13.07 49.41
CA ASP A 370 20.01 -12.88 50.78
C ASP A 370 21.14 -11.84 50.80
N THR A 371 20.86 -10.66 51.36
CA THR A 371 21.82 -9.57 51.49
C THR A 371 22.90 -9.86 52.54
N ALA A 372 22.69 -10.83 53.44
CA ALA A 372 23.66 -11.23 54.45
C ALA A 372 24.61 -12.35 53.97
N TYR A 373 24.35 -12.93 52.79
CA TYR A 373 25.16 -13.97 52.21
C TYR A 373 26.56 -13.46 51.87
N THR A 374 27.58 -14.17 52.38
CA THR A 374 28.99 -13.93 52.06
C THR A 374 29.62 -15.23 51.60
N TRP A 375 30.16 -15.22 50.38
CA TRP A 375 30.81 -16.38 49.78
C TRP A 375 32.21 -16.67 50.36
N ASN A 376 32.79 -15.70 51.08
CA ASN A 376 34.12 -15.82 51.64
C ASN A 376 34.13 -16.68 52.92
N GLU A 377 34.73 -17.88 52.83
CA GLU A 377 34.84 -18.81 53.96
C GLU A 377 35.53 -18.20 55.19
N TRP A 378 36.51 -17.31 54.98
CA TRP A 378 37.22 -16.67 56.09
C TRP A 378 36.33 -15.69 56.86
N GLU A 379 35.40 -15.05 56.16
CA GLU A 379 34.44 -14.15 56.79
C GLU A 379 33.39 -14.92 57.60
N LEU A 380 32.92 -16.06 57.08
CA LEU A 380 32.06 -16.99 57.81
C LEU A 380 32.74 -17.51 59.09
N ARG A 381 34.01 -17.92 59.00
CA ARG A 381 34.79 -18.34 60.18
C ARG A 381 34.96 -17.21 61.19
N ARG A 382 35.23 -15.98 60.75
CA ARG A 382 35.34 -14.81 61.63
C ARG A 382 34.02 -14.51 62.34
N ARG A 383 32.89 -14.55 61.62
CA ARG A 383 31.54 -14.37 62.20
C ARG A 383 31.21 -15.47 63.21
N ALA A 384 31.53 -16.73 62.91
CA ALA A 384 31.35 -17.84 63.84
C ALA A 384 32.19 -17.69 65.11
N LEU A 385 33.47 -17.30 64.98
CA LEU A 385 34.32 -17.00 66.13
C LEU A 385 33.77 -15.84 66.97
N HIS A 386 33.25 -14.79 66.34
CA HIS A 386 32.62 -13.67 67.04
C HIS A 386 31.36 -14.10 67.82
N LEU A 387 30.51 -14.96 67.25
CA LEU A 387 29.35 -15.54 67.96
C LEU A 387 29.76 -16.44 69.13
N VAL A 388 30.81 -17.24 68.97
CA VAL A 388 31.37 -18.05 70.06
C VAL A 388 31.93 -17.15 71.17
N TYR A 389 32.60 -16.06 70.80
CA TYR A 389 33.07 -15.06 71.75
C TYR A 389 31.90 -14.42 72.50
N ILE A 390 30.86 -13.96 71.80
CA ILE A 390 29.63 -13.42 72.41
C ILE A 390 28.99 -14.44 73.37
N ARG A 391 28.95 -15.73 73.03
CA ARG A 391 28.46 -16.79 73.92
C ARG A 391 29.31 -16.96 75.19
N LYS A 392 30.61 -16.71 75.11
CA LYS A 392 31.54 -16.76 76.25
C LYS A 392 31.56 -15.47 77.05
N CYS A 393 31.13 -14.35 76.46
CA CYS A 393 30.92 -13.09 77.16
C CYS A 393 29.71 -13.23 78.09
N VAL A 394 29.99 -13.62 79.34
CA VAL A 394 29.04 -13.49 80.45
C VAL A 394 28.77 -12.00 80.64
N THR A 395 27.56 -11.55 80.37
CA THR A 395 27.15 -10.16 80.55
C THR A 395 27.24 -9.81 82.04
N HIS A 396 28.30 -9.10 82.42
CA HIS A 396 28.61 -8.79 83.82
C HIS A 396 27.73 -7.69 84.44
N SER A 397 26.66 -7.27 83.75
CA SER A 397 25.73 -6.26 84.26
C SER A 397 24.34 -6.48 83.64
N VAL A 398 23.48 -7.22 84.33
CA VAL A 398 22.04 -7.19 84.08
C VAL A 398 21.44 -6.19 85.06
N GLN A 399 21.02 -5.05 84.52
CA GLN A 399 20.20 -4.07 85.23
C GLN A 399 18.81 -4.68 85.39
N THR A 400 18.41 -5.04 86.62
CA THR A 400 17.08 -5.60 86.92
C THR A 400 16.02 -4.48 86.98
N TYR A 401 14.74 -4.83 86.78
CA TYR A 401 13.59 -3.92 86.74
C TYR A 401 13.52 -2.91 87.92
N LEU A 402 14.12 -3.24 89.06
CA LEU A 402 14.19 -2.38 90.26
C LEU A 402 15.22 -1.23 90.18
N SER A 403 16.09 -1.22 89.18
CA SER A 403 17.10 -0.17 88.96
C SER A 403 16.72 0.82 87.85
N ASN A 404 15.47 0.74 87.37
CA ASN A 404 14.89 1.55 86.28
C ASN A 404 14.63 3.03 86.65
N TRP A 405 14.87 3.45 87.90
CA TRP A 405 14.52 4.81 88.37
C TRP A 405 15.68 5.58 89.01
N ARG A 406 16.92 5.26 88.66
CA ARG A 406 18.07 6.14 88.95
C ARG A 406 18.47 6.87 87.67
N ARG A 407 18.30 8.20 87.67
CA ARG A 407 18.83 9.08 86.61
C ARG A 407 20.31 9.29 86.88
N ASP A 408 21.15 8.67 86.05
CA ASP A 408 22.53 9.10 85.88
C ASP A 408 22.59 10.05 84.69
N ASN A 409 22.85 11.33 84.97
CA ASN A 409 23.18 12.33 83.95
C ASN A 409 24.67 12.21 83.63
N VAL A 410 25.01 11.69 82.46
CA VAL A 410 26.36 11.76 81.92
C VAL A 410 26.30 12.48 80.57
N THR A 411 26.98 13.61 80.48
CA THR A 411 27.18 14.35 79.24
C THR A 411 28.34 13.72 78.47
N GLN A 412 28.11 13.33 77.21
CA GLN A 412 29.19 12.91 76.30
C GLN A 412 29.36 13.93 75.18
N VAL A 413 30.60 14.41 75.06
CA VAL A 413 31.06 15.30 73.98
C VAL A 413 31.47 14.44 72.79
N TYR A 414 30.91 14.73 71.61
CA TYR A 414 31.40 14.17 70.35
C TYR A 414 32.18 15.26 69.61
N LEU A 415 33.48 15.07 69.42
CA LEU A 415 34.23 15.86 68.45
C LEU A 415 33.86 15.36 67.03
N PRO A 416 33.53 16.25 66.08
CA PRO A 416 33.17 15.84 64.73
C PRO A 416 34.35 15.10 64.08
N LYS A 417 34.08 13.94 63.49
CA LYS A 417 35.06 13.20 62.69
C LYS A 417 35.04 13.75 61.27
N LEU A 418 36.23 13.87 60.67
CA LEU A 418 36.38 14.19 59.25
C LEU A 418 35.86 13.03 58.43
N ASP A 419 34.85 13.31 57.60
CA ASP A 419 34.25 12.35 56.68
C ASP A 419 34.49 12.86 55.25
N GLY A 420 35.03 11.99 54.40
CA GLY A 420 35.34 12.28 53.00
C GLY A 420 34.53 11.39 52.08
N THR A 421 33.84 11.97 51.12
CA THR A 421 33.08 11.22 50.11
C THR A 421 33.80 11.28 48.76
N GLN A 422 33.83 10.14 48.06
CA GLN A 422 34.33 10.04 46.69
C GLN A 422 33.16 9.79 45.75
N THR A 423 33.11 10.52 44.63
CA THR A 423 32.17 10.26 43.55
C THR A 423 32.83 9.42 42.46
N LYS A 424 32.03 8.56 41.82
CA LYS A 424 32.48 7.69 40.73
C LYS A 424 32.92 8.54 39.53
N ARG A 425 34.13 8.28 39.01
CA ARG A 425 34.57 8.74 37.69
C ARG A 425 34.56 7.57 36.73
N ASP A 426 33.75 7.67 35.68
CA ASP A 426 33.82 6.74 34.57
C ASP A 426 34.85 7.24 33.55
N ASN A 427 35.66 6.30 33.05
CA ASN A 427 36.72 6.56 32.09
C ASN A 427 36.52 5.61 30.89
N TYR A 428 36.62 6.13 29.67
CA TYR A 428 36.44 5.34 28.45
C TYR A 428 37.70 5.42 27.58
N SER A 429 38.01 4.33 26.89
CA SER A 429 39.06 4.28 25.88
C SER A 429 38.44 4.17 24.50
N GLN A 430 38.66 5.16 23.64
CA GLN A 430 38.22 5.16 22.25
C GLN A 430 39.28 4.43 21.40
N VAL A 431 38.91 3.33 20.76
CA VAL A 431 39.82 2.59 19.87
C VAL A 431 39.80 3.27 18.50
N PRO A 432 40.96 3.59 17.87
CA PRO A 432 40.98 4.25 16.58
C PRO A 432 40.34 3.38 15.51
N LYS A 433 39.31 3.91 14.82
CA LYS A 433 38.67 3.25 13.67
C LYS A 433 39.41 3.64 12.39
N PRO A 434 39.82 2.68 11.54
CA PRO A 434 40.44 3.00 10.26
C PRO A 434 39.40 3.63 9.32
N SER A 435 39.66 4.84 8.82
CA SER A 435 38.88 5.48 7.76
C SER A 435 39.75 5.66 6.51
N THR A 436 39.29 5.13 5.38
CA THR A 436 39.93 5.34 4.06
C THR A 436 39.57 6.72 3.53
N PHE A 437 40.59 7.53 3.25
CA PHE A 437 40.43 8.87 2.66
C PHE A 437 40.73 8.77 1.16
N LEU A 438 39.75 9.10 0.31
CA LEU A 438 39.95 9.22 -1.14
C LEU A 438 40.11 10.69 -1.49
N TYR A 439 41.30 11.07 -1.97
CA TYR A 439 41.63 12.42 -2.43
C TYR A 439 41.66 12.45 -3.97
N GLY A 440 41.24 13.56 -4.59
CA GLY A 440 41.41 13.78 -6.04
C GLY A 440 40.14 13.68 -6.92
N LEU A 441 38.96 13.40 -6.36
CA LEU A 441 37.71 13.31 -7.15
C LEU A 441 37.22 14.64 -7.75
N ARG A 442 37.83 15.78 -7.38
CA ARG A 442 37.52 17.12 -7.91
C ARG A 442 38.74 17.83 -8.51
N GLY A 443 39.63 17.09 -9.19
CA GLY A 443 40.70 17.69 -10.00
C GLY A 443 41.83 18.39 -9.22
N GLY A 444 42.07 17.99 -7.96
CA GLY A 444 43.19 18.47 -7.16
C GLY A 444 44.55 17.86 -7.56
N VAL A 445 45.63 18.51 -7.11
CA VAL A 445 47.04 18.17 -7.39
C VAL A 445 47.38 16.73 -6.95
N ALA A 446 48.39 16.11 -7.56
CA ALA A 446 48.82 14.76 -7.21
C ALA A 446 49.15 14.61 -5.70
N VAL A 447 48.84 13.45 -5.12
CA VAL A 447 48.85 13.17 -3.66
C VAL A 447 50.21 13.50 -3.01
N ASP A 448 51.28 13.32 -3.75
CA ASP A 448 52.68 13.61 -3.41
C ASP A 448 52.99 15.10 -3.21
N GLN A 449 52.14 16.00 -3.73
CA GLN A 449 52.28 17.45 -3.62
C GLN A 449 51.30 18.09 -2.61
N ALA A 450 50.39 17.31 -2.01
CA ALA A 450 49.45 17.80 -1.02
C ALA A 450 50.15 18.12 0.33
N GLU A 451 49.79 19.25 0.95
CA GLU A 451 50.30 19.66 2.26
C GLU A 451 49.95 18.59 3.32
N GLY A 452 50.96 18.05 4.00
CA GLY A 452 50.80 16.95 4.98
C GLY A 452 50.93 15.52 4.43
N ALA A 453 51.02 15.31 3.11
CA ALA A 453 51.16 13.96 2.54
C ALA A 453 52.49 13.28 2.88
N LYS A 454 53.57 14.05 3.05
CA LYS A 454 54.88 13.52 3.47
C LYS A 454 54.85 12.88 4.86
N GLU A 455 53.96 13.32 5.76
CA GLU A 455 53.79 12.69 7.08
C GLU A 455 53.07 11.33 7.01
N ALA A 456 52.28 11.08 5.96
CA ALA A 456 51.58 9.81 5.78
C ALA A 456 52.47 8.70 5.18
N ILE A 457 53.50 9.08 4.42
CA ILE A 457 54.33 8.15 3.64
C ILE A 457 55.66 7.81 4.35
N ALA A 458 56.24 8.74 5.12
CA ALA A 458 57.60 8.58 5.69
C ALA A 458 57.64 8.13 7.16
N GLY A 459 56.51 7.77 7.76
CA GLY A 459 56.42 7.44 9.19
C GLY A 459 56.75 5.98 9.53
N SER A 460 57.67 5.76 10.49
CA SER A 460 57.92 4.44 11.08
C SER A 460 56.61 3.79 11.58
N PRO A 461 56.40 2.47 11.36
CA PRO A 461 55.09 1.80 11.50
C PRO A 461 54.42 1.92 12.88
N TYR A 462 55.15 2.33 13.92
CA TYR A 462 54.66 2.35 15.29
C TYR A 462 54.58 3.74 15.95
N SER A 463 55.05 4.82 15.31
CA SER A 463 55.07 6.16 15.95
C SER A 463 53.81 7.02 15.70
N HIS A 464 52.84 6.52 14.94
CA HIS A 464 51.73 7.34 14.43
C HIS A 464 50.36 7.05 15.06
N TRP A 465 50.26 6.08 15.98
CA TRP A 465 48.98 5.69 16.61
C TRP A 465 48.46 6.70 17.65
N CYS A 466 49.23 7.74 17.99
CA CYS A 466 48.87 8.73 19.01
C CYS A 466 48.45 10.11 18.47
N LYS A 467 48.43 10.36 17.15
CA LYS A 467 47.88 11.62 16.60
C LYS A 467 46.38 11.43 16.31
N VAL A 468 45.54 11.99 17.20
CA VAL A 468 44.07 11.83 17.20
C VAL A 468 43.38 12.68 16.11
N TYR A 469 44.04 13.69 15.55
CA TYR A 469 43.49 14.55 14.50
C TYR A 469 44.57 14.95 13.50
N ARG A 470 44.24 14.89 12.21
CA ARG A 470 45.01 15.50 11.12
C ARG A 470 44.17 16.66 10.57
N LEU A 471 44.72 17.86 10.62
CA LEU A 471 44.15 19.01 9.93
C LEU A 471 44.42 18.82 8.44
N VAL A 472 43.36 18.67 7.66
CA VAL A 472 43.41 18.63 6.19
C VAL A 472 42.26 19.50 5.70
N ASP A 473 42.47 20.27 4.63
CA ASP A 473 41.44 21.14 4.02
C ASP A 473 40.31 20.36 3.29
N ALA A 474 40.18 19.06 3.55
CA ALA A 474 39.22 18.20 2.89
C ALA A 474 38.02 17.89 3.79
N THR A 475 36.82 18.12 3.27
CA THR A 475 35.55 17.76 3.92
C THR A 475 35.43 16.23 4.05
N LYS A 476 35.19 15.76 5.26
CA LYS A 476 34.96 14.35 5.57
C LYS A 476 33.53 13.98 5.16
N VAL A 477 33.35 13.09 4.19
CA VAL A 477 32.04 12.55 3.81
C VAL A 477 31.90 11.15 4.39
N ASP A 478 30.94 10.95 5.27
CA ASP A 478 30.64 9.64 5.86
C ASP A 478 29.60 8.90 5.00
N LEU A 479 30.03 7.88 4.26
CA LEU A 479 29.20 7.19 3.26
C LEU A 479 28.16 6.24 3.85
N THR A 480 28.13 6.07 5.18
CA THR A 480 27.12 5.27 5.88
C THR A 480 25.83 6.04 6.16
N LEU A 481 25.81 7.36 5.93
CA LEU A 481 24.63 8.19 6.06
C LEU A 481 24.03 8.48 4.68
N PRO A 482 22.69 8.42 4.52
CA PRO A 482 22.01 8.93 3.34
C PRO A 482 22.43 10.38 3.05
N ILE A 483 22.55 10.75 1.77
CA ILE A 483 22.93 12.11 1.35
C ILE A 483 22.02 13.20 1.93
N GLU A 484 20.77 12.83 2.22
CA GLU A 484 19.73 13.69 2.80
C GLU A 484 20.06 14.11 4.25
N ASP A 485 20.70 13.23 5.02
CA ASP A 485 21.04 13.47 6.43
C ASP A 485 22.28 14.36 6.61
N HIS A 486 23.14 14.44 5.60
CA HIS A 486 24.34 15.30 5.61
C HIS A 486 24.00 16.79 5.57
N PHE A 487 22.84 17.17 5.04
CA PHE A 487 22.46 18.57 4.83
C PHE A 487 21.25 19.01 5.67
N CYS A 488 20.38 18.09 6.10
CA CYS A 488 19.12 18.46 6.74
C CYS A 488 19.11 18.36 8.28
N GLY A 489 20.07 17.66 8.90
CA GLY A 489 20.00 17.34 10.33
C GLY A 489 18.83 16.38 10.62
N SER A 490 19.07 15.38 11.47
CA SER A 490 18.10 14.32 11.81
C SER A 490 16.67 14.86 11.97
N LEU A 491 15.76 14.33 11.14
CA LEU A 491 14.31 14.60 11.22
C LEU A 491 13.66 13.94 12.45
N ASP A 492 14.33 12.99 13.08
CA ASP A 492 13.89 12.40 14.32
C ASP A 492 14.61 13.06 15.48
N GLY A 493 13.84 13.76 16.33
CA GLY A 493 14.28 14.47 17.53
C GLY A 493 14.77 13.55 18.65
N GLN A 494 15.70 12.64 18.36
CA GLN A 494 16.55 12.04 19.36
C GLN A 494 17.91 12.73 19.27
N GLU A 495 18.23 13.51 20.29
CA GLU A 495 19.62 13.84 20.60
C GLU A 495 20.37 12.51 20.74
N ILE A 496 21.08 12.12 19.69
CA ILE A 496 22.11 11.10 19.80
C ILE A 496 23.23 11.79 20.57
N PRO A 497 23.55 11.39 21.82
CA PRO A 497 24.69 11.96 22.49
C PRO A 497 25.92 11.64 21.65
N MET A 498 26.65 12.68 21.23
CA MET A 498 27.95 12.53 20.60
C MET A 498 28.81 11.62 21.48
N ARG A 499 29.19 10.46 20.92
CA ARG A 499 30.16 9.53 21.51
C ARG A 499 31.54 9.76 20.96
#